data_AF-A0A9D1C4V1-F1
#
_entry.id   AF-A0A9D1C4V1-F1
#
_cell.length_a   1.000
_cell.length_b   1.000
_cell.length_c   1.000
_cell.angle_alpha   90.00
_cell.angle_beta   90.00
_cell.angle_gamma   90.00
#
_symmetry.space_group_name_H-M   'P 1'
#
loop_
_entity.id
_entity.type
_entity.pdbx_description
1 polymer ?
#
loop_
_entity_poly.entity_id
_entity_poly.type
_entity_poly.pdbx_seq_one_letter_code
_entity_poly.pdbx_strand_id
1 'polypeptide(L)'
;MKLLLNKNNFLFIILTMLLVVLTACNKNKDMINGQGHSSDIVMEKIRVWSDNAHEKELRLRQIEVFNSTRGKELGIEIEYTVYGSDYQDVIRKAAQNGDAPELFRPTTTLIKDFVDEDFMMPLTQLPGGEEMVLKYEDKLLINHHIFDGEVYTLPYNLTTYKLIVNNEL
;
A
#
# COMPACT_ATOMS: atom_id res chain seq x y z
N MET A 1 -12.52 -7.85 31.61
CA MET A 1 -13.54 -8.92 31.42
C MET A 1 -13.07 -9.80 30.26
N LYS A 2 -12.38 -10.90 30.56
CA LYS A 2 -11.84 -11.82 29.55
C LYS A 2 -12.96 -12.75 29.08
N LEU A 3 -13.46 -12.58 27.86
CA LEU A 3 -14.31 -13.60 27.22
C LEU A 3 -13.39 -14.63 26.54
N LEU A 4 -13.28 -15.78 27.19
CA LEU A 4 -12.72 -17.00 26.63
C LEU A 4 -13.79 -17.61 25.69
N LEU A 5 -13.60 -17.51 24.37
CA LEU A 5 -14.38 -18.32 23.42
C LEU A 5 -13.75 -19.71 23.31
N ASN A 6 -14.53 -20.73 23.68
CA ASN A 6 -14.14 -22.14 23.63
C ASN A 6 -14.50 -22.75 22.25
N LYS A 7 -13.60 -23.58 21.74
CA LYS A 7 -13.54 -24.16 20.38
C LYS A 7 -14.69 -25.13 20.04
N ASN A 8 -15.60 -25.40 20.97
CA ASN A 8 -16.71 -26.35 20.82
C ASN A 8 -18.06 -25.71 20.45
N ASN A 9 -18.15 -24.38 20.33
CA ASN A 9 -19.37 -23.69 19.89
C ASN A 9 -19.43 -23.39 18.38
N PHE A 10 -18.38 -23.75 17.62
CA PHE A 10 -18.34 -23.53 16.16
C PHE A 10 -19.12 -24.60 15.37
N LEU A 11 -19.40 -25.75 15.99
CA LEU A 11 -20.07 -26.88 15.33
C LEU A 11 -21.61 -26.82 15.36
N PHE A 12 -22.20 -25.89 16.13
CA PHE A 12 -23.65 -25.81 16.32
C PHE A 12 -24.37 -24.75 15.46
N ILE A 13 -23.64 -23.88 14.76
CA ILE A 13 -24.22 -22.76 13.98
C ILE A 13 -24.44 -23.15 12.50
N ILE A 14 -23.86 -24.25 12.03
CA ILE A 14 -23.88 -24.66 10.61
C ILE A 14 -25.12 -25.52 10.24
N LEU A 15 -25.98 -25.91 11.20
CA LEU A 15 -27.07 -26.86 10.97
C LEU A 15 -28.49 -26.26 10.85
N THR A 16 -28.67 -24.95 11.01
CA THR A 16 -30.04 -24.33 11.03
C THR A 16 -30.37 -23.43 9.85
N MET A 17 -29.58 -23.41 8.77
CA MET A 17 -29.85 -22.55 7.61
C MET A 17 -30.02 -23.35 6.31
N LEU A 18 -30.82 -24.43 6.37
CA LEU A 18 -31.20 -25.21 5.19
C LEU A 18 -32.69 -25.60 5.26
N LEU A 19 -33.61 -24.62 5.18
CA LEU A 19 -35.00 -24.87 4.78
C LEU A 19 -35.77 -23.55 4.52
N VAL A 20 -35.74 -23.03 3.29
CA VAL A 20 -36.90 -22.32 2.70
C VAL A 20 -36.91 -22.63 1.21
N VAL A 21 -37.89 -23.44 0.80
CA VAL A 21 -38.14 -23.85 -0.59
C VAL A 21 -39.44 -23.18 -1.05
N LEU A 22 -39.36 -22.54 -2.21
CA LEU A 22 -40.39 -22.28 -3.23
C LEU A 22 -41.79 -21.81 -2.82
N THR A 23 -42.16 -20.59 -3.24
CA THR A 23 -43.38 -20.32 -4.03
C THR A 23 -43.33 -18.90 -4.63
N ALA A 24 -43.33 -18.81 -5.97
CA ALA A 24 -44.14 -17.88 -6.78
C ALA A 24 -43.56 -17.76 -8.20
N CYS A 25 -43.97 -18.66 -9.11
CA CYS A 25 -43.95 -18.38 -10.53
C CYS A 25 -45.11 -17.41 -10.83
N ASN A 26 -44.81 -16.20 -11.29
CA ASN A 26 -45.77 -15.40 -12.05
C ASN A 26 -45.26 -15.23 -13.48
N LYS A 27 -46.08 -15.63 -14.45
CA LYS A 27 -45.83 -15.44 -15.88
C LYS A 27 -46.05 -13.96 -16.18
N ASN A 28 -44.99 -13.25 -16.54
CA ASN A 28 -45.10 -12.18 -17.52
C ASN A 28 -43.91 -12.27 -18.47
N LYS A 29 -44.23 -12.40 -19.76
CA LYS A 29 -43.28 -12.21 -20.85
C LYS A 29 -42.89 -10.73 -20.79
N ASP A 30 -41.59 -10.44 -20.71
CA ASP A 30 -40.94 -9.44 -21.55
C ASP A 30 -39.41 -9.45 -21.36
N MET A 31 -38.74 -9.47 -22.52
CA MET A 31 -37.38 -9.03 -22.83
C MET A 31 -36.19 -9.66 -22.09
N ILE A 32 -35.46 -10.50 -22.84
CA ILE A 32 -34.05 -10.81 -22.64
C ILE A 32 -33.25 -9.50 -22.73
N ASN A 33 -32.86 -8.96 -21.59
CA ASN A 33 -31.71 -8.08 -21.50
C ASN A 33 -30.59 -8.89 -20.87
N GLY A 34 -29.53 -9.14 -21.65
CA GLY A 34 -28.32 -9.77 -21.15
C GLY A 34 -27.75 -8.94 -20.00
N GLN A 35 -27.91 -9.43 -18.77
CA GLN A 35 -27.11 -8.98 -17.64
C GLN A 35 -25.69 -9.51 -17.83
N GLY A 36 -24.90 -8.75 -18.60
CA GLY A 36 -23.48 -8.72 -18.38
C GLY A 36 -23.28 -8.21 -16.96
N HIS A 37 -22.81 -9.07 -16.08
CA HIS A 37 -22.35 -8.68 -14.76
C HIS A 37 -21.06 -7.87 -14.99
N SER A 38 -21.21 -6.56 -15.26
CA SER A 38 -20.15 -5.59 -15.00
C SER A 38 -19.93 -5.66 -13.50
N SER A 39 -18.92 -6.42 -13.07
CA SER A 39 -18.40 -6.25 -11.72
C SER A 39 -17.86 -4.82 -11.70
N ASP A 40 -18.62 -3.88 -11.16
CA ASP A 40 -18.15 -2.52 -10.96
C ASP A 40 -16.89 -2.61 -10.09
N ILE A 41 -15.74 -2.30 -10.71
CA ILE A 41 -14.46 -2.30 -10.03
C ILE A 41 -14.52 -1.15 -9.01
N VAL A 42 -14.59 -1.50 -7.73
CA VAL A 42 -14.51 -0.52 -6.65
C VAL A 42 -13.08 0.01 -6.63
N MET A 43 -12.95 1.32 -6.85
CA MET A 43 -11.64 1.99 -6.83
C MET A 43 -11.21 2.24 -5.39
N GLU A 44 -10.05 1.69 -5.02
CA GLU A 44 -9.35 1.93 -3.77
C GLU A 44 -8.26 2.98 -3.97
N LYS A 45 -8.19 3.95 -3.05
CA LYS A 45 -7.19 5.01 -3.09
C LYS A 45 -6.02 4.67 -2.19
N ILE A 46 -4.82 4.68 -2.75
CA ILE A 46 -3.56 4.45 -2.03
C ILE A 46 -2.79 5.77 -1.97
N ARG A 47 -2.60 6.30 -0.77
CA ARG A 47 -1.89 7.55 -0.53
C ARG A 47 -0.40 7.28 -0.52
N VAL A 48 0.34 8.15 -1.20
CA VAL A 48 1.80 8.06 -1.33
C VAL A 48 2.40 9.42 -1.01
N TRP A 49 3.22 9.52 0.04
CA TRP A 49 3.86 10.79 0.43
C TRP A 49 5.36 10.79 0.20
N SER A 50 5.89 11.92 -0.23
CA SER A 50 7.32 12.12 -0.49
C SER A 50 7.72 13.58 -0.28
N ASP A 51 9.01 13.87 -0.13
CA ASP A 51 9.64 15.19 -0.19
C ASP A 51 10.66 15.30 -1.33
N ASN A 52 10.70 14.32 -2.25
CA ASN A 52 11.54 14.37 -3.44
C ASN A 52 10.95 15.34 -4.50
N ALA A 53 10.98 16.63 -4.21
CA ALA A 53 10.47 17.67 -5.12
C ALA A 53 11.15 17.63 -6.50
N HIS A 54 12.43 17.25 -6.55
CA HIS A 54 13.20 17.10 -7.79
C HIS A 54 12.70 15.97 -8.71
N GLU A 55 11.91 15.02 -8.19
CA GLU A 55 11.35 13.91 -8.97
C GLU A 55 9.86 14.10 -9.29
N LYS A 56 9.24 15.18 -8.79
CA LYS A 56 7.78 15.38 -8.79
C LYS A 56 7.16 15.19 -10.17
N GLU A 57 7.68 15.88 -11.17
CA GLU A 57 7.13 15.83 -12.53
C GLU A 57 7.23 14.42 -13.15
N LEU A 58 8.35 13.73 -12.93
CA LEU A 58 8.55 12.38 -13.42
C LEU A 58 7.61 11.39 -12.73
N ARG A 59 7.47 11.47 -11.39
CA ARG A 59 6.58 10.60 -10.63
C ARG A 59 5.12 10.81 -10.99
N LEU A 60 4.67 12.07 -11.10
CA LEU A 60 3.29 12.37 -11.49
C LEU A 60 2.93 11.76 -12.85
N ARG A 61 3.83 11.83 -13.84
CA ARG A 61 3.62 11.18 -15.15
C ARG A 61 3.52 9.65 -15.04
N GLN A 62 4.36 9.01 -14.24
CA GLN A 62 4.31 7.56 -14.04
C GLN A 62 3.02 7.13 -13.32
N ILE A 63 2.59 7.91 -12.33
CA ILE A 63 1.35 7.68 -11.60
C ILE A 63 0.13 7.88 -12.50
N GLU A 64 0.13 8.91 -13.36
CA GLU A 64 -0.92 9.10 -14.35
C GLU A 64 -1.04 7.90 -15.30
N VAL A 65 0.10 7.39 -15.79
CA VAL A 65 0.12 6.16 -16.60
C VAL A 65 -0.41 4.97 -15.81
N PHE A 66 0.04 4.76 -14.57
CA PHE A 66 -0.44 3.66 -13.73
C PHE A 66 -1.95 3.77 -13.48
N ASN A 67 -2.42 4.90 -12.95
CA ASN A 67 -3.84 5.15 -12.64
C ASN A 67 -4.73 5.05 -13.89
N SER A 68 -4.23 5.37 -15.08
CA SER A 68 -5.02 5.28 -16.33
C SER A 68 -4.99 3.90 -17.00
N THR A 69 -4.06 3.01 -16.60
CA THR A 69 -3.86 1.67 -17.17
C THR A 69 -4.00 0.59 -16.10
N ARG A 70 -2.89 0.06 -15.58
CA ARG A 70 -2.85 -1.06 -14.64
C ARG A 70 -3.61 -0.79 -13.34
N GLY A 71 -3.62 0.45 -12.87
CA GLY A 71 -4.40 0.89 -11.71
C GLY A 71 -5.89 0.63 -11.91
N LYS A 72 -6.47 1.01 -13.06
CA LYS A 72 -7.89 0.72 -13.37
C LYS A 72 -8.18 -0.78 -13.39
N GLU A 73 -7.31 -1.58 -13.99
CA GLU A 73 -7.48 -3.04 -14.03
C GLU A 73 -7.45 -3.67 -12.64
N LEU A 74 -6.67 -3.07 -11.73
CA LEU A 74 -6.53 -3.53 -10.35
C LEU A 74 -7.55 -2.91 -9.39
N GLY A 75 -8.31 -1.91 -9.82
CA GLY A 75 -9.15 -1.11 -8.93
C GLY A 75 -8.34 -0.22 -7.97
N ILE A 76 -7.15 0.24 -8.38
CA ILE A 76 -6.23 1.05 -7.57
C ILE A 76 -6.04 2.43 -8.20
N GLU A 77 -6.17 3.48 -7.39
CA GLU A 77 -5.79 4.85 -7.71
C GLU A 77 -4.71 5.33 -6.73
N ILE A 78 -3.56 5.74 -7.24
CA ILE A 78 -2.49 6.35 -6.42
C ILE A 78 -2.75 7.85 -6.27
N GLU A 79 -2.83 8.32 -5.03
CA GLU A 79 -2.85 9.74 -4.66
C GLU A 79 -1.47 10.16 -4.14
N TYR A 80 -0.76 11.01 -4.88
CA TYR A 80 0.63 11.36 -4.56
C TYR A 80 0.78 12.81 -4.10
N THR A 81 1.32 12.97 -2.89
CA THR A 81 1.55 14.28 -2.26
C THR A 81 3.04 14.49 -2.03
N VAL A 82 3.53 15.65 -2.48
CA VAL A 82 4.92 16.07 -2.25
C VAL A 82 4.95 17.20 -1.22
N TYR A 83 5.61 16.94 -0.09
CA TYR A 83 5.83 17.88 1.00
C TYR A 83 7.16 18.63 0.85
N GLY A 84 7.32 19.70 1.61
CA GLY A 84 8.52 20.52 1.62
C GLY A 84 9.50 20.09 2.70
N SER A 85 10.25 21.07 3.22
CA SER A 85 11.26 20.87 4.26
C SER A 85 10.71 20.35 5.59
N ASP A 86 9.41 20.47 5.82
CA ASP A 86 8.70 20.03 7.03
C ASP A 86 8.23 18.56 6.97
N TYR A 87 8.55 17.84 5.89
CA TYR A 87 8.07 16.47 5.67
C TYR A 87 8.28 15.51 6.85
N GLN A 88 9.46 15.51 7.49
CA GLN A 88 9.73 14.61 8.61
C GLN A 88 8.81 14.85 9.81
N ASP A 89 8.47 16.11 10.09
CA ASP A 89 7.53 16.45 11.17
C ASP A 89 6.10 16.06 10.79
N VAL A 90 5.72 16.27 9.52
CA VAL A 90 4.40 15.93 9.00
C VAL A 90 4.17 14.42 9.06
N ILE A 91 5.09 13.60 8.55
CA ILE A 91 4.93 12.15 8.53
C ILE A 91 4.93 11.56 9.94
N ARG A 92 5.76 12.09 10.87
CA ARG A 92 5.80 11.63 12.26
C ARG A 92 4.48 11.92 12.99
N LYS A 93 3.95 13.14 12.85
CA LYS A 93 2.65 13.50 13.44
C LYS A 93 1.52 12.64 12.85
N ALA A 94 1.55 12.42 11.54
CA ALA A 94 0.56 11.57 10.88
C ALA A 94 0.62 10.12 11.40
N ALA A 95 1.82 9.55 11.54
CA ALA A 95 2.00 8.20 12.07
C ALA A 95 1.48 8.07 13.52
N GLN A 96 1.84 9.02 14.38
CA GLN A 96 1.38 9.07 15.78
C GLN A 96 -0.14 9.19 15.91
N ASN A 97 -0.80 9.86 14.96
CA ASN A 97 -2.25 10.03 14.93
C ASN A 97 -2.98 8.86 14.24
N GLY A 98 -2.26 7.94 13.59
CA GLY A 98 -2.86 6.88 12.75
C GLY A 98 -3.32 7.37 11.36
N ASP A 99 -2.87 8.54 10.93
CA ASP A 99 -3.24 9.19 9.67
C ASP A 99 -2.15 9.07 8.58
N ALA A 100 -1.02 8.40 8.86
CA ALA A 100 0.05 8.18 7.90
C ALA A 100 -0.47 7.53 6.60
N PRO A 101 0.13 7.85 5.44
CA PRO A 101 -0.22 7.24 4.16
C PRO A 101 0.17 5.76 4.13
N GLU A 102 -0.43 5.02 3.20
CA GLU A 102 -0.12 3.60 3.01
C GLU A 102 1.31 3.39 2.51
N LEU A 103 1.82 4.31 1.67
CA LEU A 103 3.22 4.33 1.25
C LEU A 103 3.82 5.71 1.49
N PHE A 104 5.10 5.74 1.82
CA PHE A 104 5.84 6.99 1.97
C PHE A 104 7.31 6.79 1.65
N ARG A 105 8.03 7.89 1.44
CA ARG A 105 9.49 7.86 1.26
C ARG A 105 10.18 7.78 2.64
N PRO A 106 10.76 6.63 3.03
CA PRO A 106 11.56 6.60 4.25
C PRO A 106 12.83 7.42 4.04
N THR A 107 13.18 8.23 5.03
CA THR A 107 14.49 8.87 5.12
C THR A 107 15.40 8.02 6.01
N THR A 108 16.71 8.07 5.77
CA THR A 108 17.68 7.32 6.58
C THR A 108 17.60 7.66 8.07
N THR A 109 17.20 8.89 8.41
CA THR A 109 17.06 9.33 9.81
C THR A 109 15.71 8.93 10.41
N LEU A 110 14.68 8.70 9.59
CA LEU A 110 13.31 8.43 10.03
C LEU A 110 13.05 6.93 10.24
N ILE A 111 13.61 6.10 9.37
CA ILE A 111 13.21 4.69 9.25
C ILE A 111 13.44 3.89 10.54
N LYS A 112 14.54 4.11 11.26
CA LYS A 112 14.84 3.37 12.50
C LYS A 112 13.77 3.63 13.57
N ASP A 113 13.44 4.90 13.80
CA ASP A 113 12.41 5.27 14.77
C ASP A 113 11.06 4.67 14.39
N PHE A 114 10.71 4.69 13.10
CA PHE A 114 9.43 4.16 12.61
C PHE A 114 9.34 2.63 12.73
N VAL A 115 10.47 1.92 12.58
CA VAL A 115 10.54 0.48 12.86
C VAL A 115 10.37 0.22 14.36
N ASP A 116 11.07 0.97 15.21
CA ASP A 116 11.02 0.81 16.67
C ASP A 116 9.64 1.14 17.26
N GLU A 117 8.93 2.11 16.66
CA GLU A 117 7.58 2.54 17.04
C GLU A 117 6.47 1.70 16.38
N ASP A 118 6.81 0.66 15.60
CA ASP A 118 5.86 -0.23 14.90
C ASP A 118 4.95 0.52 13.88
N PHE A 119 5.47 1.60 13.29
CA PHE A 119 4.79 2.36 12.22
C PHE A 119 5.07 1.82 10.82
N MET A 120 5.99 0.86 10.70
CA MET A 120 6.31 0.19 9.45
C MET A 120 6.27 -1.31 9.64
N MET A 121 5.80 -2.02 8.62
CA MET A 121 5.89 -3.48 8.56
C MET A 121 7.02 -3.92 7.61
N PRO A 122 7.67 -5.06 7.86
CA PRO A 122 8.59 -5.67 6.91
C PRO A 122 7.92 -5.92 5.56
N LEU A 123 8.67 -5.70 4.47
CA LEU A 123 8.20 -5.98 3.12
C LEU A 123 7.88 -7.45 2.93
N THR A 124 8.62 -8.35 3.57
CA THR A 124 8.40 -9.81 3.57
C THR A 124 7.02 -10.21 4.07
N GLN A 125 6.36 -9.38 4.88
CA GLN A 125 5.01 -9.63 5.37
C GLN A 125 3.91 -9.21 4.38
N LEU A 126 4.26 -8.47 3.32
CA LEU A 126 3.31 -8.13 2.26
C LEU A 126 3.16 -9.28 1.25
N PRO A 127 1.98 -9.46 0.65
CA PRO A 127 1.80 -10.42 -0.44
C PRO A 127 2.79 -10.16 -1.60
N GLY A 128 3.58 -11.19 -1.96
CA GLY A 128 4.64 -11.07 -2.97
C GLY A 128 5.92 -10.36 -2.49
N GLY A 129 5.99 -9.99 -1.22
CA GLY A 129 7.09 -9.28 -0.60
C GLY A 129 8.41 -10.03 -0.62
N GLU A 130 8.41 -11.32 -0.29
CA GLU A 130 9.61 -12.17 -0.34
C GLU A 130 10.22 -12.22 -1.75
N GLU A 131 9.40 -12.42 -2.78
CA GLU A 131 9.86 -12.45 -4.18
C GLU A 131 10.41 -11.07 -4.61
N MET A 132 9.78 -9.99 -4.13
CA MET A 132 10.24 -8.64 -4.40
C MET A 132 11.59 -8.37 -3.72
N VAL A 133 11.75 -8.73 -2.44
CA VAL A 133 12.99 -8.56 -1.69
C VAL A 133 14.14 -9.34 -2.32
N LEU A 134 13.89 -10.58 -2.77
CA LEU A 134 14.89 -11.43 -3.40
C LEU A 134 15.53 -10.79 -4.65
N LYS A 135 14.77 -9.98 -5.40
CA LYS A 135 15.29 -9.24 -6.59
C LYS A 135 16.36 -8.20 -6.25
N TYR A 136 16.49 -7.85 -4.97
CA TYR A 136 17.41 -6.81 -4.47
C TYR A 136 18.44 -7.37 -3.49
N GLU A 137 18.51 -8.69 -3.26
CA GLU A 137 19.31 -9.30 -2.18
C GLU A 137 20.79 -8.84 -2.16
N ASP A 138 21.37 -8.62 -3.34
CA ASP A 138 22.75 -8.18 -3.55
C ASP A 138 23.00 -6.68 -3.30
N LYS A 139 21.92 -5.92 -3.07
CA LYS A 139 21.91 -4.45 -2.92
C LYS A 139 21.40 -4.00 -1.55
N LEU A 140 20.92 -4.93 -0.72
CA LEU A 140 20.43 -4.59 0.61
C LEU A 140 21.60 -4.26 1.55
N LEU A 141 21.38 -3.29 2.43
CA LEU A 141 22.39 -2.79 3.37
C LEU A 141 21.78 -2.71 4.76
N ILE A 142 22.51 -3.23 5.74
CA ILE A 142 22.16 -3.13 7.16
C ILE A 142 22.13 -1.65 7.57
N ASN A 143 21.15 -1.27 8.36
CA ASN A 143 20.87 0.11 8.81
C ASN A 143 20.44 1.09 7.69
N HIS A 144 20.16 0.60 6.49
CA HIS A 144 19.57 1.39 5.40
C HIS A 144 18.27 0.77 4.89
N HIS A 145 18.30 -0.55 4.66
CA HIS A 145 17.19 -1.34 4.14
C HIS A 145 16.75 -2.40 5.15
N ILE A 146 17.73 -2.95 5.88
CA ILE A 146 17.56 -4.04 6.85
C ILE A 146 17.64 -3.48 8.27
N PHE A 147 16.60 -3.75 9.06
CA PHE A 147 16.50 -3.39 10.49
C PHE A 147 15.99 -4.63 11.23
N ASP A 148 16.63 -4.96 12.36
CA ASP A 148 16.29 -6.13 13.18
C ASP A 148 16.20 -7.47 12.40
N GLY A 149 17.01 -7.59 11.33
CA GLY A 149 17.05 -8.78 10.48
C GLY A 149 15.99 -8.81 9.37
N GLU A 150 15.07 -7.85 9.35
CA GLU A 150 13.96 -7.76 8.39
C GLU A 150 14.17 -6.62 7.40
N VAL A 151 13.57 -6.74 6.20
CA VAL A 151 13.70 -5.75 5.13
C VAL A 151 12.49 -4.82 5.12
N TYR A 152 12.72 -3.53 5.39
CA TYR A 152 11.64 -2.52 5.51
C TYR A 152 11.53 -1.56 4.33
N THR A 153 12.56 -1.49 3.49
CA THR A 153 12.57 -0.66 2.28
C THR A 153 13.53 -1.21 1.24
N LEU A 154 13.40 -0.77 -0.01
CA LEU A 154 14.26 -1.16 -1.12
C LEU A 154 15.11 0.02 -1.61
N PRO A 155 16.30 -0.23 -2.18
CA PRO A 155 17.07 0.82 -2.84
C PRO A 155 16.26 1.43 -3.99
N TYR A 156 15.92 2.72 -3.91
CA TYR A 156 15.12 3.43 -4.93
C TYR A 156 15.83 4.61 -5.57
N ASN A 157 16.83 5.20 -4.91
CA ASN A 157 17.67 6.26 -5.46
C ASN A 157 19.14 6.08 -5.02
N LEU A 158 20.04 6.66 -5.81
CA LEU A 158 21.47 6.72 -5.51
C LEU A 158 21.94 8.15 -5.72
N THR A 159 22.44 8.77 -4.66
CA THR A 159 23.03 10.11 -4.73
C THR A 159 24.54 9.98 -4.81
N THR A 160 25.14 10.45 -5.91
CA THR A 160 26.60 10.57 -6.04
C THR A 160 27.04 11.99 -5.77
N TYR A 161 28.07 12.17 -4.94
CA TYR A 161 28.69 13.48 -4.72
C TYR A 161 29.67 13.79 -5.85
N LYS A 162 29.58 15.00 -6.41
CA LYS A 162 30.51 15.53 -7.39
C LYS A 162 30.88 16.96 -7.03
N LEU A 163 32.12 17.35 -7.27
CA LEU A 163 32.53 18.75 -7.19
C LEU A 163 32.08 19.46 -8.47
N ILE A 164 31.22 20.46 -8.31
CA ILE A 164 30.78 21.33 -9.41
C ILE A 164 31.45 22.69 -9.20
N VAL A 165 32.29 23.09 -10.15
CA VAL A 165 33.00 24.39 -10.11
C VAL A 165 32.45 25.26 -11.23
N ASN A 166 32.17 26.53 -10.91
CA ASN A 166 31.92 27.53 -11.94
C ASN A 166 33.27 28.03 -12.46
N ASN A 167 33.58 27.75 -13.72
CA ASN A 167 34.85 28.15 -14.34
C ASN A 167 34.94 29.64 -14.69
N GLU A 168 33.86 30.40 -14.51
CA GLU A 168 33.79 31.85 -14.73
C GLU A 168 33.97 32.67 -13.43
N LEU A 169 34.05 32.01 -12.26
CA LEU A 169 34.38 32.63 -10.96
C LEU A 169 35.86 32.46 -10.64
#